data_AF-A0A8S3Z6M7-F1
#
_entry.id   AF-A0A8S3Z6M7-F1
#
_cell.length_a   1.000
_cell.length_b   1.000
_cell.length_c   1.000
_cell.angle_alpha   90.00
_cell.angle_beta   90.00
_cell.angle_gamma   90.00
#
_symmetry.space_group_name_H-M   'P 1'
#
loop_
_entity.id
_entity.type
_entity.pdbx_description
1 polymer ?
#
loop_
_entity_poly.entity_id
_entity_poly.type
_entity_poly.pdbx_seq_one_letter_code
_entity_poly.pdbx_strand_id
1 'polypeptide(L)'
;MSCSSIGKCIIILVNSFFMLVGLAFAAVGVILSFFPNFLLDQIYDTVKESLDTDFKQGHIKIPDTADNLKHLPFLNELGVALLILGVVLFLVAWLGWCGACCTSCCRCLLLVFALVLLVIVLAETATGAMFLVTDSPLHENLRKELKQKIHDDFNETSQDSFSAVIVIINDVFDCCGVDGVADFVNNTHYSCGNYTEGCYIELIKLIDDNEQWAGLVLAVLLFLQVLEVIFAIAIFKEGNKISPF
;
A
#
# COMPACT_ATOMS: atom_id res chain seq x y z
N MET A 1 -20.95 33.38 4.32
CA MET A 1 -19.64 32.74 4.07
C MET A 1 -19.53 32.50 2.58
N SER A 2 -18.49 33.02 1.92
CA SER A 2 -18.26 32.73 0.49
C SER A 2 -17.93 31.23 0.34
N CYS A 3 -18.36 30.61 -0.77
CA CYS A 3 -17.99 29.23 -1.13
C CYS A 3 -16.46 29.00 -1.04
N SER A 4 -15.67 30.05 -1.31
CA SER A 4 -14.21 30.10 -1.11
C SER A 4 -13.75 29.73 0.30
N SER A 5 -14.42 30.28 1.32
CA SER A 5 -14.00 30.12 2.72
C SER A 5 -14.22 28.70 3.19
N ILE A 6 -15.31 28.07 2.74
CA ILE A 6 -15.62 26.67 3.03
C ILE A 6 -14.61 25.75 2.32
N GLY A 7 -14.34 25.99 1.03
CA GLY A 7 -13.35 25.21 0.28
C GLY A 7 -11.95 25.23 0.91
N LYS A 8 -11.49 26.38 1.39
CA LYS A 8 -10.22 26.48 2.12
C LYS A 8 -10.21 25.65 3.39
N CYS A 9 -11.26 25.74 4.20
CA CYS A 9 -11.38 24.93 5.42
C CYS A 9 -11.34 23.44 5.12
N ILE A 10 -12.06 22.98 4.10
CA ILE A 10 -12.09 21.57 3.70
C ILE A 10 -10.71 21.09 3.27
N ILE A 11 -10.06 21.78 2.33
CA ILE A 11 -8.71 21.40 1.86
C ILE A 11 -7.74 21.35 3.04
N ILE A 12 -7.75 22.37 3.90
CA ILE A 12 -6.86 22.40 5.07
C ILE A 12 -7.12 21.22 6.01
N LEU A 13 -8.38 20.91 6.32
CA LEU A 13 -8.72 19.83 7.25
C LEU A 13 -8.35 18.45 6.68
N VAL A 14 -8.77 18.17 5.43
CA VAL A 14 -8.51 16.88 4.78
C VAL A 14 -7.01 16.66 4.58
N ASN A 15 -6.28 17.67 4.10
CA ASN A 15 -4.83 17.56 3.91
C ASN A 15 -4.07 17.53 5.25
N SER A 16 -4.55 18.18 6.30
CA SER A 16 -3.93 18.02 7.63
C SER A 16 -4.07 16.58 8.14
N PHE A 17 -5.23 15.94 7.91
CA PHE A 17 -5.42 14.52 8.23
C PHE A 17 -4.46 13.64 7.43
N PHE A 18 -4.40 13.79 6.10
CA PHE A 18 -3.49 13.00 5.27
C PHE A 18 -2.01 13.25 5.58
N MET A 19 -1.65 14.47 6.01
CA MET A 19 -0.30 14.78 6.47
C MET A 19 0.06 14.00 7.73
N LEU A 20 -0.87 13.88 8.70
CA LEU A 20 -0.67 13.07 9.91
C LEU A 20 -0.55 11.58 9.56
N VAL A 21 -1.40 11.07 8.65
CA VAL A 21 -1.32 9.69 8.17
C VAL A 21 0.01 9.44 7.45
N GLY A 22 0.45 10.34 6.58
CA GLY A 22 1.72 10.24 5.87
C GLY A 22 2.93 10.24 6.81
N LEU A 23 2.92 11.10 7.84
CA LEU A 23 3.95 11.09 8.88
C LEU A 23 3.94 9.80 9.69
N ALA A 24 2.76 9.25 10.02
CA ALA A 24 2.66 7.97 10.71
C ALA A 24 3.24 6.84 9.86
N PHE A 25 2.88 6.75 8.58
CA PHE A 25 3.44 5.75 7.65
C PHE A 25 4.94 5.90 7.48
N ALA A 26 5.44 7.13 7.32
CA ALA A 26 6.87 7.38 7.24
C ALA A 26 7.60 6.98 8.53
N ALA A 27 7.04 7.29 9.70
CA ALA A 27 7.62 6.90 10.99
C ALA A 27 7.66 5.38 11.15
N VAL A 28 6.56 4.68 10.86
CA VAL A 28 6.51 3.21 10.88
C VAL A 28 7.50 2.63 9.88
N GLY A 29 7.59 3.18 8.67
CA GLY A 29 8.55 2.75 7.65
C GLY A 29 10.01 2.92 8.06
N VAL A 30 10.36 4.05 8.70
CA VAL A 30 11.70 4.26 9.28
C VAL A 30 11.98 3.25 10.38
N ILE A 31 11.02 3.02 11.28
CA ILE A 31 11.22 2.07 12.38
C ILE A 31 11.40 0.65 11.82
N LEU A 32 10.58 0.21 10.87
CA LEU A 32 10.71 -1.11 10.26
C LEU A 32 12.04 -1.30 9.50
N SER A 33 12.52 -0.25 8.82
CA SER A 33 13.76 -0.34 8.02
C SER A 33 15.03 -0.21 8.85
N PHE A 34 15.04 0.67 9.86
CA PHE A 34 16.26 1.06 10.59
C PHE A 34 16.28 0.61 12.06
N PHE A 35 15.11 0.41 12.67
CA PHE A 35 14.98 0.09 14.09
C PHE A 35 13.95 -1.03 14.34
N PRO A 36 14.02 -2.18 13.65
CA PRO A 36 12.98 -3.21 13.71
C PRO A 36 12.72 -3.70 15.14
N ASN A 37 13.77 -3.77 15.97
CA ASN A 37 13.69 -4.17 17.37
C ASN A 37 12.68 -3.35 18.20
N PHE A 38 12.50 -2.06 17.89
CA PHE A 38 11.58 -1.20 18.64
C PHE A 38 10.11 -1.62 18.49
N LEU A 39 9.70 -2.04 17.30
CA LEU A 39 8.35 -2.57 17.05
C LEU A 39 8.25 -4.05 17.38
N LEU A 40 9.28 -4.82 17.06
CA LEU A 40 9.29 -6.25 17.32
C LEU A 40 9.17 -6.54 18.80
N ASP A 41 9.87 -5.84 19.70
CA ASP A 41 9.75 -6.08 21.15
C ASP A 41 8.32 -5.83 21.68
N GLN A 42 7.55 -4.93 21.06
CA GLN A 42 6.16 -4.67 21.45
C GLN A 42 5.19 -5.72 20.93
N ILE A 43 5.43 -6.26 19.73
CA ILE A 43 4.47 -7.13 19.03
C ILE A 43 4.95 -8.59 19.07
N TYR A 44 6.14 -8.88 19.62
CA TYR A 44 6.77 -10.21 19.66
C TYR A 44 5.85 -11.25 20.29
N ASP A 45 5.27 -10.97 21.45
CA ASP A 45 4.39 -11.91 22.14
C ASP A 45 3.08 -12.15 21.37
N THR A 46 2.51 -11.11 20.77
CA THR A 46 1.27 -11.20 19.97
C THR A 46 1.48 -11.92 18.63
N VAL A 47 2.59 -11.64 17.97
CA VAL A 47 3.00 -12.31 16.73
C VAL A 47 3.32 -13.76 17.03
N LYS A 48 4.09 -14.05 18.09
CA LYS A 48 4.39 -15.42 18.50
C LYS A 48 3.13 -16.23 18.78
N GLU A 49 2.15 -15.67 19.48
CA GLU A 49 0.88 -16.35 19.78
C GLU A 49 0.05 -16.64 18.52
N SER A 50 -0.04 -15.67 17.59
CA SER A 50 -0.77 -15.83 16.32
C SER A 50 -0.07 -16.82 15.37
N LEU A 51 1.27 -16.76 15.33
CA LEU A 51 2.07 -17.67 14.51
C LEU A 51 2.07 -19.11 15.09
N ASP A 52 2.15 -19.31 16.41
CA ASP A 52 2.08 -20.66 17.01
C ASP A 52 0.71 -21.35 16.82
N THR A 53 -0.36 -20.57 16.61
CA THR A 53 -1.70 -21.13 16.36
C THR A 53 -1.96 -21.49 14.90
N ASP A 54 -1.39 -20.74 13.94
CA ASP A 54 -1.53 -21.00 12.50
C ASP A 54 -0.49 -22.01 11.95
N PHE A 55 0.75 -22.02 12.46
CA PHE A 55 1.82 -22.95 12.01
C PHE A 55 1.69 -24.40 12.55
N LYS A 56 0.47 -24.94 12.70
CA LYS A 56 0.25 -26.33 13.12
C LYS A 56 0.65 -27.38 12.07
N GLN A 57 1.15 -27.00 10.89
CA GLN A 57 1.69 -27.91 9.89
C GLN A 57 3.19 -27.70 9.59
N GLY A 58 4.01 -27.61 10.63
CA GLY A 58 5.21 -28.45 10.71
C GLY A 58 6.42 -28.17 9.80
N HIS A 59 6.54 -27.01 9.12
CA HIS A 59 7.75 -26.76 8.30
C HIS A 59 8.47 -25.42 8.51
N ILE A 60 7.99 -24.53 9.39
CA ILE A 60 8.72 -23.31 9.74
C ILE A 60 9.08 -23.39 11.22
N LYS A 61 10.33 -23.76 11.51
CA LYS A 61 10.90 -23.55 12.85
C LYS A 61 11.14 -22.05 13.01
N ILE A 62 10.19 -21.36 13.63
CA ILE A 62 10.39 -19.98 14.06
C ILE A 62 11.55 -20.01 15.06
N PRO A 63 12.61 -19.23 14.85
CA PRO A 63 13.72 -19.22 15.79
C PRO A 63 13.25 -18.65 17.14
N ASP A 64 13.55 -19.37 18.22
CA ASP A 64 12.98 -19.20 19.57
C ASP A 64 13.31 -17.87 20.29
N THR A 65 13.93 -16.92 19.60
CA THR A 65 14.47 -15.68 20.17
C THR A 65 14.19 -14.48 19.25
N ALA A 66 13.72 -13.36 19.82
CA ALA A 66 13.49 -12.08 19.14
C ALA A 66 14.70 -11.60 18.29
N ASP A 67 15.92 -11.99 18.68
CA ASP A 67 17.16 -11.69 17.96
C ASP A 67 17.23 -12.25 16.53
N ASN A 68 16.50 -13.33 16.24
CA ASN A 68 16.47 -13.95 14.91
C ASN A 68 15.29 -13.46 14.05
N LEU A 69 14.33 -12.76 14.66
CA LEU A 69 13.21 -12.09 13.97
C LEU A 69 13.68 -10.83 13.23
N LYS A 70 14.83 -10.27 13.65
CA LYS A 70 15.58 -9.21 12.96
C LYS A 70 16.03 -9.59 11.54
N HIS A 71 16.14 -10.89 11.27
CA HIS A 71 16.51 -11.43 9.96
C HIS A 71 15.30 -11.71 9.05
N LEU A 72 14.07 -11.37 9.46
CA LEU A 72 12.93 -11.40 8.57
C LEU A 72 13.13 -10.35 7.48
N PRO A 73 13.50 -10.78 6.26
CA PRO A 73 14.02 -9.84 5.29
C PRO A 73 12.85 -9.06 4.64
N PHE A 74 11.60 -9.53 4.82
CA PHE A 74 10.38 -8.83 4.45
C PHE A 74 10.14 -7.51 5.22
N LEU A 75 10.55 -7.41 6.49
CA LEU A 75 10.26 -6.23 7.31
C LEU A 75 10.94 -4.98 6.75
N ASN A 76 12.15 -5.16 6.22
CA ASN A 76 12.87 -4.08 5.56
C ASN A 76 12.18 -3.64 4.26
N GLU A 77 11.75 -4.59 3.41
CA GLU A 77 11.05 -4.26 2.17
C GLU A 77 9.71 -3.54 2.43
N LEU A 78 8.91 -4.04 3.38
CA LEU A 78 7.68 -3.38 3.81
C LEU A 78 7.96 -2.01 4.43
N GLY A 79 9.03 -1.90 5.22
CA GLY A 79 9.45 -0.64 5.84
C GLY A 79 9.81 0.42 4.81
N VAL A 80 10.60 0.04 3.79
CA VAL A 80 10.98 0.94 2.69
C VAL A 80 9.74 1.34 1.88
N ALA A 81 8.84 0.40 1.57
CA ALA A 81 7.60 0.70 0.87
C ALA A 81 6.70 1.69 1.64
N LEU A 82 6.49 1.45 2.95
CA LEU A 82 5.73 2.36 3.82
C LEU A 82 6.38 3.72 3.98
N LEU A 83 7.72 3.78 4.02
CA LEU A 83 8.46 5.03 4.07
C LEU A 83 8.23 5.86 2.81
N ILE A 84 8.37 5.25 1.63
CA ILE A 84 8.16 5.93 0.34
C ILE A 84 6.71 6.40 0.24
N LEU A 85 5.74 5.53 0.55
CA LEU A 85 4.31 5.86 0.53
C LEU A 85 3.99 7.03 1.47
N GLY A 86 4.50 6.98 2.71
CA GLY A 86 4.27 8.00 3.72
C GLY A 86 4.86 9.36 3.33
N VAL A 87 6.07 9.38 2.78
CA VAL A 87 6.72 10.61 2.29
C VAL A 87 5.95 11.20 1.10
N VAL A 88 5.55 10.39 0.12
CA VAL A 88 4.76 10.87 -1.03
C VAL A 88 3.43 11.44 -0.56
N LEU A 89 2.71 10.72 0.31
CA LEU A 89 1.44 11.18 0.88
C LEU A 89 1.60 12.50 1.65
N PHE A 90 2.64 12.61 2.49
CA PHE A 90 2.96 13.84 3.21
C PHE A 90 3.23 15.01 2.26
N LEU A 91 4.02 14.80 1.20
CA LEU A 91 4.35 15.86 0.24
C LEU A 91 3.10 16.34 -0.50
N VAL A 92 2.27 15.43 -1.02
CA VAL A 92 1.02 15.80 -1.70
C VAL A 92 0.09 16.57 -0.76
N ALA A 93 -0.06 16.10 0.48
CA ALA A 93 -0.88 16.76 1.49
C ALA A 93 -0.34 18.14 1.87
N TRP A 94 0.99 18.26 2.01
CA TRP A 94 1.66 19.53 2.29
C TRP A 94 1.43 20.57 1.19
N LEU A 95 1.43 20.15 -0.09
CA LEU A 95 1.10 21.04 -1.21
C LEU A 95 -0.32 21.59 -1.11
N GLY A 96 -1.31 20.75 -0.81
CA GLY A 96 -2.71 21.15 -0.63
C GLY A 96 -2.89 22.09 0.56
N TRP A 97 -2.33 21.72 1.72
CA TRP A 97 -2.37 22.52 2.94
C TRP A 97 -1.72 23.90 2.77
N CYS A 98 -0.49 23.94 2.25
CA CYS A 98 0.23 25.18 2.02
C CYS A 98 -0.43 26.04 0.92
N GLY A 99 -0.93 25.42 -0.16
CA GLY A 99 -1.63 26.11 -1.25
C GLY A 99 -2.92 26.80 -0.79
N ALA A 100 -3.66 26.19 0.15
CA ALA A 100 -4.87 26.77 0.72
C ALA A 100 -4.57 27.91 1.72
N CYS A 101 -3.56 27.75 2.58
CA CYS A 101 -3.15 28.75 3.58
C CYS A 101 -2.46 29.98 2.94
N CYS A 102 -1.57 29.77 1.97
CA CYS A 102 -0.71 30.80 1.40
C CYS A 102 -1.18 31.28 0.02
N THR A 103 -2.48 31.62 -0.10
CA THR A 103 -3.11 31.96 -1.39
C THR A 103 -2.45 33.15 -2.11
N SER A 104 -1.71 34.01 -1.41
CA SER A 104 -1.08 35.22 -1.98
C SER A 104 0.38 35.05 -2.41
N CYS A 105 1.11 34.05 -1.88
CA CYS A 105 2.54 33.87 -2.16
C CYS A 105 2.81 32.67 -3.09
N CYS A 106 2.07 31.56 -2.91
CA CYS A 106 2.36 30.28 -3.55
C CYS A 106 1.14 29.74 -4.33
N ARG A 107 0.52 30.58 -5.16
CA ARG A 107 -0.71 30.22 -5.89
C ARG A 107 -0.52 29.09 -6.92
N CYS A 108 0.68 28.97 -7.48
CA CYS A 108 1.04 27.86 -8.37
C CYS A 108 1.03 26.50 -7.66
N LEU A 109 1.24 26.46 -6.33
CA LEU A 109 1.24 25.22 -5.56
C LEU A 109 -0.14 24.54 -5.58
N LEU A 110 -1.20 25.34 -5.58
CA LEU A 110 -2.58 24.84 -5.64
C LEU A 110 -2.92 24.25 -7.02
N LEU A 111 -2.34 24.80 -8.10
CA LEU A 111 -2.45 24.21 -9.43
C LEU A 111 -1.67 22.89 -9.54
N VAL A 112 -0.44 22.85 -9.02
CA VAL A 112 0.36 21.63 -8.99
C VAL A 112 -0.36 20.54 -8.19
N PHE A 113 -0.89 20.88 -7.02
CA PHE A 113 -1.73 19.98 -6.22
C PHE A 113 -2.93 19.43 -7.01
N ALA A 114 -3.71 20.31 -7.67
CA ALA A 114 -4.84 19.89 -8.47
C ALA A 114 -4.46 18.99 -9.66
N LEU A 115 -3.33 19.26 -10.31
CA LEU A 115 -2.80 18.44 -11.40
C LEU A 115 -2.34 17.06 -10.90
N VAL A 116 -1.64 17.01 -9.77
CA VAL A 116 -1.21 15.74 -9.15
C VAL A 116 -2.43 14.91 -8.76
N LEU A 117 -3.43 15.50 -8.10
CA LEU A 117 -4.68 14.79 -7.77
C LEU A 117 -5.43 14.33 -9.01
N LEU A 118 -5.47 15.13 -10.08
CA LEU A 118 -6.11 14.72 -11.33
C LEU A 118 -5.43 13.49 -11.94
N VAL A 119 -4.09 13.44 -11.93
CA VAL A 119 -3.34 12.26 -12.39
C VAL A 119 -3.63 11.04 -11.51
N ILE A 120 -3.71 11.22 -10.20
CA ILE A 120 -4.06 10.14 -9.26
C ILE A 120 -5.47 9.61 -9.53
N VAL A 121 -6.48 10.47 -9.69
CA VAL A 121 -7.87 10.06 -10.04
C VAL A 121 -7.88 9.22 -11.32
N LEU A 122 -7.15 9.65 -12.35
CA LEU A 122 -7.09 8.91 -13.62
C LEU A 122 -6.40 7.55 -13.46
N ALA A 123 -5.30 7.49 -12.71
CA ALA A 123 -4.58 6.24 -12.44
C ALA A 123 -5.43 5.28 -11.60
N GLU A 124 -6.11 5.79 -10.59
CA GLU A 124 -6.97 5.02 -9.69
C GLU A 124 -8.19 4.46 -10.41
N THR A 125 -8.89 5.29 -11.21
CA THR A 125 -10.03 4.81 -12.00
C THR A 125 -9.62 3.82 -13.08
N ALA A 126 -8.48 4.01 -13.75
CA ALA A 126 -7.96 3.06 -14.73
C ALA A 126 -7.57 1.72 -14.06
N THR A 127 -6.86 1.77 -12.94
CA THR A 127 -6.44 0.58 -12.19
C THR A 127 -7.65 -0.15 -11.62
N GLY A 128 -8.60 0.56 -11.00
CA GLY A 128 -9.85 -0.01 -10.49
C GLY A 128 -10.69 -0.67 -11.60
N ALA A 129 -10.81 -0.03 -12.77
CA ALA A 129 -11.52 -0.60 -13.90
C ALA A 129 -10.84 -1.87 -14.45
N MET A 130 -9.51 -1.88 -14.56
CA MET A 130 -8.77 -3.09 -14.92
C MET A 130 -8.92 -4.17 -13.85
N PHE A 131 -8.91 -3.78 -12.58
CA PHE A 131 -9.01 -4.73 -11.48
C PHE A 131 -10.34 -5.50 -11.47
N LEU A 132 -11.44 -4.87 -11.85
CA LEU A 132 -12.75 -5.53 -11.95
C LEU A 132 -12.85 -6.54 -13.11
N VAL A 133 -11.92 -6.51 -14.05
CA VAL A 133 -11.90 -7.43 -15.20
C VAL A 133 -10.80 -8.45 -14.97
N THR A 134 -11.17 -9.69 -14.65
CA THR A 134 -10.21 -10.77 -14.33
C THR A 134 -9.26 -11.09 -15.48
N ASP A 135 -9.71 -10.92 -16.73
CA ASP A 135 -8.89 -11.09 -17.94
C ASP A 135 -8.16 -9.79 -18.35
N SER A 136 -8.04 -8.81 -17.45
CA SER A 136 -7.33 -7.57 -17.74
C SER A 136 -5.83 -7.78 -17.86
N PRO A 137 -5.13 -6.90 -18.62
CA PRO A 137 -3.67 -6.92 -18.66
C PRO A 137 -3.04 -6.69 -17.28
N LEU A 138 -3.75 -6.06 -16.33
CA LEU A 138 -3.30 -5.90 -14.95
C LEU A 138 -3.15 -7.27 -14.27
N HIS A 139 -4.17 -8.12 -14.35
CA HIS A 139 -4.18 -9.46 -13.76
C HIS A 139 -3.11 -10.36 -14.41
N GLU A 140 -3.03 -10.33 -15.75
CA GLU A 140 -2.04 -11.11 -16.50
C GLU A 140 -0.61 -10.70 -16.16
N ASN A 141 -0.30 -9.40 -16.21
CA ASN A 141 1.04 -8.90 -15.92
C ASN A 141 1.45 -9.17 -14.49
N LEU A 142 0.56 -8.94 -13.52
CA LEU A 142 0.83 -9.21 -12.11
C LEU A 142 1.16 -10.69 -11.88
N ARG A 143 0.33 -11.61 -12.39
CA ARG A 143 0.60 -13.05 -12.30
C ARG A 143 1.91 -13.41 -12.96
N LYS A 144 2.16 -12.89 -14.16
CA LYS A 144 3.38 -13.20 -14.92
C LYS A 144 4.64 -12.71 -14.23
N GLU A 145 4.66 -11.47 -13.75
CA GLU A 145 5.82 -10.90 -13.05
C GLU A 145 6.09 -11.64 -11.74
N LEU A 146 5.05 -11.95 -10.96
CA LEU A 146 5.21 -12.70 -9.72
C LEU A 146 5.70 -14.12 -9.98
N LYS A 147 5.16 -14.82 -10.99
CA LYS A 147 5.63 -16.17 -11.37
C LYS A 147 7.07 -16.15 -11.82
N GLN A 148 7.43 -15.20 -12.67
CA GLN A 148 8.80 -15.06 -13.14
C GLN A 148 9.74 -14.75 -11.97
N LYS A 149 9.31 -13.90 -11.04
CA LYS A 149 10.11 -13.58 -9.84
C LYS A 149 10.27 -14.79 -8.92
N ILE A 150 9.24 -15.61 -8.72
CA ILE A 150 9.37 -16.89 -8.01
C ILE A 150 10.36 -17.80 -8.75
N HIS A 151 10.20 -17.96 -10.05
CA HIS A 151 11.06 -18.85 -10.82
C HIS A 151 12.54 -18.41 -10.81
N ASP A 152 12.82 -17.11 -10.93
CA ASP A 152 14.16 -16.57 -11.14
C ASP A 152 14.87 -16.24 -9.81
N ASP A 153 14.15 -15.70 -8.82
CA ASP A 153 14.74 -15.15 -7.59
C ASP A 153 14.48 -16.01 -6.35
N PHE A 154 13.53 -16.97 -6.39
CA PHE A 154 13.26 -17.82 -5.24
C PHE A 154 14.39 -18.82 -5.02
N ASN A 155 14.92 -18.86 -3.81
CA ASN A 155 15.97 -19.80 -3.46
C ASN A 155 15.79 -20.31 -2.02
N GLU A 156 15.55 -21.63 -1.90
CA GLU A 156 15.28 -22.33 -0.64
C GLU A 156 16.39 -22.16 0.41
N THR A 157 17.62 -21.89 -0.05
CA THR A 157 18.81 -21.77 0.81
C THR A 157 19.21 -20.33 1.11
N SER A 158 18.61 -19.32 0.47
CA SER A 158 18.86 -17.92 0.78
C SER A 158 17.89 -17.37 1.82
N GLN A 159 18.41 -16.54 2.73
CA GLN A 159 17.60 -15.70 3.62
C GLN A 159 17.18 -14.40 2.92
N ASP A 160 16.74 -14.49 1.66
CA ASP A 160 16.28 -13.31 0.94
C ASP A 160 14.84 -12.97 1.30
N SER A 161 14.53 -11.66 1.28
CA SER A 161 13.24 -11.09 1.70
C SER A 161 12.07 -11.72 0.98
N PHE A 162 12.29 -12.00 -0.30
CA PHE A 162 11.24 -12.41 -1.20
C PHE A 162 10.86 -13.87 -0.97
N SER A 163 11.82 -14.79 -0.89
CA SER A 163 11.56 -16.19 -0.59
C SER A 163 10.83 -16.37 0.75
N ALA A 164 11.21 -15.60 1.77
CA ALA A 164 10.54 -15.61 3.07
C ALA A 164 9.07 -15.18 2.98
N VAL A 165 8.76 -14.12 2.21
CA VAL A 165 7.37 -13.67 1.99
C VAL A 165 6.54 -14.73 1.29
N ILE A 166 7.08 -15.37 0.25
CA ILE A 166 6.36 -16.41 -0.49
C ILE A 166 6.05 -17.62 0.40
N VAL A 167 6.98 -18.01 1.26
CA VAL A 167 6.75 -19.08 2.25
C VAL A 167 5.63 -18.74 3.22
N ILE A 168 5.62 -17.51 3.76
CA ILE A 168 4.56 -17.05 4.67
C ILE A 168 3.22 -16.95 3.95
N ILE A 169 3.18 -16.41 2.72
CA ILE A 169 1.95 -16.30 1.93
C ILE A 169 1.34 -17.68 1.70
N ASN A 170 2.15 -18.66 1.29
CA ASN A 170 1.67 -20.02 1.07
C ASN A 170 1.03 -20.63 2.32
N ASP A 171 1.63 -20.39 3.49
CA ASP A 171 1.14 -20.93 4.76
C ASP A 171 -0.11 -20.17 5.28
N VAL A 172 -0.06 -18.84 5.32
CA VAL A 172 -1.16 -17.97 5.83
C VAL A 172 -2.44 -18.10 5.01
N PHE A 173 -2.31 -18.31 3.70
CA PHE A 173 -3.45 -18.41 2.80
C PHE A 173 -3.73 -19.86 2.34
N ASP A 174 -3.12 -20.87 2.97
CA ASP A 174 -3.30 -22.29 2.61
C ASP A 174 -3.21 -22.56 1.09
N CYS A 175 -2.23 -21.93 0.43
CA CYS A 175 -2.08 -21.92 -1.02
C CYS A 175 -0.62 -22.18 -1.44
N CYS A 176 -0.36 -22.31 -2.73
CA CYS A 176 1.00 -22.56 -3.21
C CYS A 176 1.34 -21.77 -4.48
N GLY A 177 2.39 -20.94 -4.40
CA GLY A 177 2.87 -20.17 -5.55
C GLY A 177 1.83 -19.15 -6.01
N VAL A 178 1.96 -18.66 -7.25
CA VAL A 178 0.97 -17.73 -7.82
C VAL A 178 -0.21 -18.51 -8.38
N ASP A 179 0.08 -19.46 -9.26
CA ASP A 179 -0.89 -20.33 -9.94
C ASP A 179 -0.80 -21.77 -9.46
N GLY A 180 0.29 -22.15 -8.80
CA GLY A 180 0.48 -23.47 -8.21
C GLY A 180 1.95 -23.83 -7.98
N VAL A 181 2.18 -25.06 -7.55
CA VAL A 181 3.54 -25.59 -7.26
C VAL A 181 4.48 -25.58 -8.47
N ALA A 182 3.93 -25.55 -9.68
CA ALA A 182 4.69 -25.50 -10.93
C ALA A 182 5.40 -24.15 -11.16
N ASP A 183 5.11 -23.13 -10.35
CA ASP A 183 5.81 -21.84 -10.42
C ASP A 183 7.24 -21.90 -9.86
N PHE A 184 7.54 -22.93 -9.06
CA PHE A 184 8.87 -23.19 -8.52
C PHE A 184 9.70 -24.04 -9.48
N VAL A 185 11.01 -23.79 -9.57
CA VAL A 185 11.93 -24.45 -10.53
C VAL A 185 11.85 -25.98 -10.55
N ASN A 186 11.64 -26.61 -9.39
CA ASN A 186 11.57 -28.08 -9.25
C ASN A 186 10.15 -28.64 -9.22
N ASN A 187 9.11 -27.81 -9.43
CA ASN A 187 7.69 -28.16 -9.28
C ASN A 187 7.36 -28.78 -7.91
N THR A 188 8.15 -28.48 -6.88
CA THR A 188 7.98 -28.93 -5.50
C THR A 188 8.55 -27.87 -4.57
N HIS A 189 7.85 -27.57 -3.48
CA HIS A 189 8.37 -26.72 -2.42
C HIS A 189 7.77 -27.14 -1.07
N TYR A 190 8.57 -27.14 0.00
CA TYR A 190 8.12 -27.64 1.32
C TYR A 190 6.96 -26.82 1.90
N SER A 191 6.93 -25.51 1.65
CA SER A 191 5.85 -24.63 2.15
C SER A 191 4.51 -24.87 1.43
N CYS A 192 4.51 -25.60 0.32
CA CYS A 192 3.29 -25.92 -0.40
C CYS A 192 2.56 -27.13 0.18
N GLY A 193 3.21 -27.99 0.98
CA GLY A 193 2.57 -29.15 1.61
C GLY A 193 1.67 -29.95 0.65
N ASN A 194 0.36 -29.93 0.92
CA ASN A 194 -0.69 -30.54 0.08
C ASN A 194 -1.55 -29.51 -0.68
N TYR A 195 -1.18 -28.22 -0.66
CA TYR A 195 -1.92 -27.16 -1.31
C TYR A 195 -1.79 -27.27 -2.83
N THR A 196 -2.94 -27.34 -3.51
CA THR A 196 -3.01 -27.45 -4.97
C THR A 196 -3.45 -26.16 -5.65
N GLU A 197 -4.03 -25.23 -4.90
CA GLU A 197 -4.54 -23.95 -5.41
C GLU A 197 -3.45 -22.87 -5.36
N GLY A 198 -3.43 -22.00 -6.37
CA GLY A 198 -2.52 -20.86 -6.44
C GLY A 198 -2.96 -19.71 -5.54
N CYS A 199 -2.02 -19.03 -4.89
CA CYS A 199 -2.31 -17.93 -3.96
C CYS A 199 -2.96 -16.73 -4.63
N TYR A 200 -2.80 -16.58 -5.95
CA TYR A 200 -3.47 -15.53 -6.69
C TYR A 200 -5.01 -15.67 -6.65
N ILE A 201 -5.51 -16.89 -6.81
CA ILE A 201 -6.95 -17.15 -6.81
C ILE A 201 -7.50 -16.90 -5.41
N GLU A 202 -6.79 -17.34 -4.37
CA GLU A 202 -7.22 -17.11 -2.98
C GLU A 202 -7.22 -15.63 -2.61
N LEU A 203 -6.22 -14.87 -3.07
CA LEU A 203 -6.19 -13.42 -2.94
C LEU A 203 -7.41 -12.74 -3.57
N ILE A 204 -7.79 -13.16 -4.79
CA ILE A 204 -8.98 -12.60 -5.46
C ILE A 204 -10.26 -12.97 -4.71
N LYS A 205 -10.39 -14.19 -4.20
CA LYS A 205 -11.54 -14.59 -3.36
C LYS A 205 -11.68 -13.70 -2.13
N LEU A 206 -10.58 -13.38 -1.44
CA LEU A 206 -10.60 -12.47 -0.29
C LEU A 206 -11.07 -11.07 -0.67
N ILE A 207 -10.67 -10.59 -1.85
CA ILE A 207 -11.10 -9.29 -2.33
C ILE A 207 -12.58 -9.31 -2.72
N ASP A 208 -13.05 -10.39 -3.35
CA ASP A 208 -14.46 -10.59 -3.70
C ASP A 208 -15.34 -10.69 -2.44
N ASP A 209 -14.89 -11.41 -1.41
CA ASP A 209 -15.59 -11.53 -0.12
C ASP A 209 -15.71 -10.17 0.60
N ASN A 210 -14.80 -9.24 0.31
CA ASN A 210 -14.76 -7.89 0.86
C ASN A 210 -15.09 -6.79 -0.17
N GLU A 211 -15.69 -7.14 -1.33
CA GLU A 211 -15.86 -6.23 -2.46
C GLU A 211 -16.64 -4.97 -2.08
N GLN A 212 -17.61 -5.09 -1.16
CA GLN A 212 -18.45 -3.98 -0.72
C GLN A 212 -17.63 -2.93 0.03
N TRP A 213 -16.74 -3.38 0.92
CA TRP A 213 -15.87 -2.49 1.69
C TRP A 213 -14.79 -1.90 0.79
N ALA A 214 -14.19 -2.70 -0.10
CA ALA A 214 -13.21 -2.23 -1.07
C ALA A 214 -13.81 -1.14 -1.98
N GLY A 215 -14.99 -1.41 -2.54
CA GLY A 215 -15.72 -0.46 -3.39
C GLY A 215 -16.12 0.82 -2.63
N LEU A 216 -16.55 0.71 -1.37
CA LEU A 216 -16.88 1.87 -0.55
C LEU A 216 -15.64 2.74 -0.27
N VAL A 217 -14.52 2.13 0.11
CA VAL A 217 -13.25 2.85 0.36
C VAL A 217 -12.81 3.58 -0.90
N LEU A 218 -12.83 2.91 -2.06
CA LEU A 218 -12.48 3.49 -3.35
C LEU A 218 -13.41 4.67 -3.71
N ALA A 219 -14.72 4.50 -3.53
CA ALA A 219 -15.71 5.54 -3.83
C ALA A 219 -15.54 6.78 -2.96
N VAL A 220 -15.29 6.60 -1.65
CA VAL A 220 -15.02 7.71 -0.72
C VAL A 220 -13.73 8.43 -1.10
N LEU A 221 -12.68 7.69 -1.45
CA LEU A 221 -11.39 8.25 -1.82
C LEU A 221 -11.47 9.07 -3.12
N LEU A 222 -12.12 8.54 -4.16
CA LEU A 222 -12.41 9.28 -5.39
C LEU A 222 -13.26 10.53 -5.15
N PHE A 223 -14.30 10.41 -4.32
CA PHE A 223 -15.15 11.56 -3.98
C PHE A 223 -14.35 12.68 -3.31
N LEU A 224 -13.49 12.34 -2.34
CA LEU A 224 -12.63 13.30 -1.66
C LEU A 224 -11.65 13.96 -2.63
N GLN A 225 -10.96 13.19 -3.48
CA GLN A 225 -10.01 13.75 -4.47
C GLN A 225 -10.69 14.71 -5.45
N VAL A 226 -11.84 14.32 -6.01
CA VAL A 226 -12.60 15.17 -6.95
C VAL A 226 -13.05 16.46 -6.26
N LEU A 227 -13.53 16.36 -5.02
CA LEU A 227 -13.95 17.50 -4.23
C LEU A 227 -12.79 18.45 -3.91
N GLU A 228 -11.60 17.93 -3.60
CA GLU A 228 -10.38 18.71 -3.42
C GLU A 228 -9.94 19.42 -4.71
N VAL A 229 -10.00 18.74 -5.85
CA VAL A 229 -9.69 19.35 -7.17
C VAL A 229 -10.66 20.49 -7.48
N ILE A 230 -11.97 20.29 -7.27
CA ILE A 230 -12.98 21.32 -7.50
C ILE A 230 -12.69 22.55 -6.62
N PHE A 231 -12.43 22.36 -5.34
CA PHE A 231 -12.14 23.46 -4.43
C PHE A 231 -10.79 24.14 -4.74
N ALA A 232 -9.77 23.38 -5.11
CA ALA A 232 -8.47 23.92 -5.50
C ALA A 232 -8.61 24.86 -6.73
N ILE A 233 -9.35 24.43 -7.76
CA ILE A 233 -9.62 25.25 -8.95
C ILE A 233 -10.49 26.47 -8.59
N ALA A 234 -11.51 26.31 -7.76
CA ALA A 234 -12.37 27.41 -7.34
C ALA A 234 -11.58 28.50 -6.60
N ILE A 235 -10.74 28.11 -5.63
CA ILE A 235 -9.87 29.01 -4.87
C ILE A 235 -8.84 29.68 -5.79
N PHE A 236 -8.24 28.93 -6.72
CA PHE A 236 -7.31 29.49 -7.70
C PHE A 236 -7.97 30.59 -8.56
N LYS A 237 -9.18 30.32 -9.07
CA LYS A 237 -9.93 31.27 -9.91
C LYS A 237 -10.34 32.53 -9.16
N GLU A 238 -10.68 32.42 -7.88
CA GLU A 238 -11.05 33.58 -7.06
C GLU A 238 -9.83 34.45 -6.74
N GLY A 239 -8.65 33.85 -6.53
CA GLY A 239 -7.39 34.58 -6.40
C GLY A 239 -7.06 35.46 -7.62
N ASN A 240 -7.36 34.99 -8.84
CA ASN A 240 -7.15 35.75 -10.07
C ASN A 240 -8.09 36.95 -10.22
N LYS A 241 -9.25 36.96 -9.55
CA LYS A 241 -10.15 38.13 -9.55
C LYS A 241 -9.66 39.27 -8.66
N ILE A 242 -8.85 38.96 -7.64
CA ILE A 242 -8.44 39.91 -6.58
C ILE A 242 -7.08 40.53 -6.87
N SER A 243 -6.16 39.78 -7.52
CA SER A 243 -4.91 40.33 -8.06
C SER A 243 -4.89 40.18 -9.58
N PRO A 244 -5.77 40.91 -10.31
CA PRO A 244 -5.47 41.16 -11.70
C PRO A 244 -4.20 42.01 -11.70
N PHE A 245 -3.20 41.61 -12.47
CA PHE A 245 -2.55 42.69 -13.20
C PHE A 245 -3.57 43.25 -14.18
#